data_AF-A0AA35DZI1-F1
#
_entry.id   AF-A0AA35DZI1-F1
#
_cell.length_a   1.000
_cell.length_b   1.000
_cell.length_c   1.000
_cell.angle_alpha   90.00
_cell.angle_beta   90.00
_cell.angle_gamma   90.00
#
_symmetry.space_group_name_H-M   'P 1'
#
loop_
_entity.id
_entity.type
_entity.pdbx_description
1 polymer ?
#
loop_
_entity_poly.entity_id
_entity_poly.type
_entity_poly.pdbx_seq_one_letter_code
_entity_poly.pdbx_strand_id
1 'polypeptide(L)'
;MIETKEELDAIKKSCYSMVTKSAGISAGTAIIPIPGLDIGSDVAILMRIIPKINAQFGLSPEQIEGLDTETKLFVMTAISNTGSKLAGKYITKKLIIMLLNKMGVKVAAKGVSKFFPFIGSAVAGSISFTAMKYMGNSHIEDCYKIALATLENKQLPRAAEPATFIPANDPTNLH
;
A
#
# COMPACT_ATOMS: atom_id res chain seq x y z
N MET A 1 -4.41 10.74 13.68
CA MET A 1 -5.27 10.00 12.72
C MET A 1 -5.31 10.83 11.45
N ILE A 2 -5.55 10.26 10.26
CA ILE A 2 -5.74 11.09 9.07
C ILE A 2 -7.16 11.67 9.16
N GLU A 3 -7.29 13.00 9.19
CA GLU A 3 -8.56 13.68 9.45
C GLU A 3 -9.07 14.44 8.23
N THR A 4 -8.17 14.81 7.32
CA THR A 4 -8.50 15.58 6.12
C THR A 4 -7.91 14.97 4.86
N LYS A 5 -8.50 15.35 3.72
CA LYS A 5 -8.00 14.92 2.41
C LYS A 5 -6.64 15.56 2.10
N GLU A 6 -6.43 16.77 2.58
CA GLU A 6 -5.18 17.52 2.44
C GLU A 6 -4.02 16.82 3.16
N GLU A 7 -4.25 16.31 4.38
CA GLU A 7 -3.29 15.48 5.10
C GLU A 7 -2.97 14.19 4.34
N LEU A 8 -4.01 13.53 3.79
CA LEU A 8 -3.86 12.31 3.02
C LEU A 8 -3.03 12.54 1.73
N ASP A 9 -3.27 13.64 1.03
CA ASP A 9 -2.51 14.04 -0.17
C ASP A 9 -1.06 14.38 0.18
N ALA A 10 -0.82 15.04 1.32
CA ALA A 10 0.53 15.30 1.81
C ALA A 10 1.29 14.00 2.13
N ILE A 11 0.63 13.03 2.75
CA ILE A 11 1.18 11.69 3.01
C ILE A 11 1.54 10.99 1.70
N LYS A 12 0.63 11.01 0.72
CA LYS A 12 0.87 10.44 -0.62
C LYS A 12 2.10 11.05 -1.28
N LYS A 13 2.24 12.38 -1.26
CA LYS A 13 3.41 13.09 -1.80
C LYS A 13 4.70 12.72 -1.07
N SER A 14 4.66 12.63 0.26
CA SER A 14 5.80 12.21 1.08
C SER A 14 6.26 10.79 0.73
N CYS A 15 5.32 9.85 0.62
CA CYS A 15 5.61 8.48 0.23
C CYS A 15 6.20 8.40 -1.18
N TYR A 16 5.71 9.19 -2.13
CA TYR A 16 6.29 9.26 -3.46
C TYR A 16 7.75 9.70 -3.47
N SER A 17 8.10 10.71 -2.65
CA SER A 17 9.49 11.15 -2.49
C SER A 17 10.36 10.03 -1.91
N MET A 18 9.86 9.32 -0.90
CA MET A 18 10.57 8.19 -0.27
C MET A 18 10.84 7.06 -1.27
N VAL A 19 9.84 6.69 -2.08
CA VAL A 19 9.99 5.66 -3.13
C VAL A 19 10.98 6.13 -4.19
N THR A 20 10.95 7.39 -4.62
CA THR A 20 11.92 7.92 -5.61
C THR A 20 13.35 7.85 -5.10
N LYS A 21 13.60 8.24 -3.84
CA LYS A 21 14.93 8.11 -3.23
C LYS A 21 15.41 6.66 -3.20
N SER A 22 14.50 5.75 -2.81
CA SER A 22 14.79 4.32 -2.73
C SER A 22 15.04 3.69 -4.10
N ALA A 23 14.32 4.13 -5.13
CA ALA A 23 14.54 3.74 -6.51
C ALA A 23 15.92 4.21 -7.02
N GLY A 24 16.37 5.40 -6.62
CA GLY A 24 17.73 5.86 -6.92
C GLY A 24 18.82 4.96 -6.30
N ILE A 25 18.62 4.48 -5.06
CA ILE A 25 19.52 3.53 -4.42
C ILE A 25 19.55 2.20 -5.18
N SER A 26 18.37 1.65 -5.50
CA SER A 26 18.21 0.43 -6.31
C SER A 26 18.92 0.52 -7.67
N ALA A 27 18.76 1.66 -8.36
CA ALA A 27 19.45 1.92 -9.62
C ALA A 27 20.98 1.92 -9.45
N GLY A 28 21.48 2.54 -8.37
CA GLY A 28 22.90 2.60 -8.04
C GLY A 28 23.50 1.25 -7.66
N THR A 29 22.72 0.32 -7.10
CA THR A 29 23.19 -1.04 -6.82
C THR A 29 23.22 -1.91 -8.08
N ALA A 30 22.29 -1.69 -9.01
CA ALA A 30 22.18 -2.48 -10.25
C ALA A 30 23.29 -2.19 -11.28
N ILE A 31 24.03 -1.08 -11.14
CA ILE A 31 25.19 -0.78 -11.99
C ILE A 31 26.47 -1.50 -11.54
N ILE A 32 26.47 -2.08 -10.33
CA ILE A 32 27.64 -2.74 -9.73
C ILE A 32 27.69 -4.20 -10.22
N PRO A 33 28.80 -4.67 -10.82
CA PRO A 33 28.89 -6.02 -11.38
C PRO A 33 29.15 -7.10 -10.32
N ILE A 34 28.33 -7.13 -9.26
CA ILE A 34 28.35 -8.15 -8.21
C ILE A 34 27.10 -9.03 -8.35
N PRO A 35 27.24 -10.32 -8.69
CA PRO A 35 26.10 -11.22 -8.84
C PRO A 35 25.20 -11.24 -7.60
N GLY A 36 23.91 -10.95 -7.80
CA GLY A 36 22.88 -11.03 -6.76
C GLY A 36 22.83 -9.85 -5.76
N LEU A 37 23.73 -8.87 -5.87
CA LEU A 37 23.73 -7.69 -5.00
C LEU A 37 22.46 -6.86 -5.21
N ASP A 38 22.14 -6.56 -6.47
CA ASP A 38 21.00 -5.77 -6.91
C ASP A 38 19.66 -6.35 -6.41
N ILE A 39 19.45 -7.66 -6.58
CA ILE A 39 18.25 -8.35 -6.11
C ILE A 39 18.18 -8.33 -4.57
N GLY A 40 19.31 -8.57 -3.91
CA GLY A 40 19.40 -8.53 -2.45
C GLY A 40 19.06 -7.15 -1.88
N SER A 41 19.61 -6.09 -2.48
CA SER A 41 19.32 -4.71 -2.09
C SER A 41 17.87 -4.33 -2.38
N ASP A 42 17.32 -4.70 -3.52
CA ASP A 42 15.92 -4.39 -3.87
C ASP A 42 14.95 -5.02 -2.89
N VAL A 43 15.20 -6.26 -2.49
CA VAL A 43 14.41 -6.96 -1.46
C VAL A 43 14.51 -6.23 -0.12
N ALA A 44 15.73 -5.88 0.31
CA ALA A 44 15.93 -5.17 1.58
C ALA A 44 15.27 -3.78 1.59
N ILE A 45 15.37 -3.05 0.48
CA ILE A 45 14.72 -1.75 0.29
C ILE A 45 13.21 -1.90 0.40
N LEU A 46 12.60 -2.84 -0.33
CA LEU A 46 11.16 -3.09 -0.30
C LEU A 46 10.67 -3.51 1.10
N MET A 47 11.41 -4.39 1.77
CA MET A 47 11.11 -4.80 3.16
C MET A 47 11.15 -3.61 4.14
N ARG A 48 11.90 -2.56 3.84
CA ARG A 48 11.95 -1.34 4.65
C ARG A 48 10.87 -0.32 4.28
N ILE A 49 10.63 -0.09 2.99
CA ILE A 49 9.75 1.01 2.55
C ILE A 49 8.27 0.63 2.58
N ILE A 50 7.91 -0.61 2.27
CA ILE A 50 6.50 -1.04 2.25
C ILE A 50 5.86 -0.93 3.64
N PRO A 51 6.48 -1.41 4.74
CA PRO A 51 5.93 -1.20 6.08
C PRO A 51 5.83 0.28 6.46
N LYS A 52 6.80 1.11 6.03
CA LYS A 52 6.76 2.55 6.29
C LYS A 52 5.61 3.24 5.56
N ILE A 53 5.34 2.86 4.31
CA ILE A 53 4.18 3.34 3.55
C ILE A 53 2.90 2.93 4.29
N ASN A 54 2.77 1.65 4.68
CA ASN A 54 1.62 1.18 5.48
C ASN A 54 1.42 2.06 6.73
N ALA A 55 2.48 2.27 7.51
CA ALA A 55 2.41 3.06 8.74
C ALA A 55 1.97 4.52 8.50
N GLN A 56 2.45 5.16 7.44
CA GLN A 56 2.09 6.53 7.07
C GLN A 56 0.59 6.66 6.75
N PHE A 57 -0.01 5.63 6.14
CA PHE A 57 -1.44 5.61 5.81
C PHE A 57 -2.33 5.08 6.95
N GLY A 58 -1.77 4.71 8.10
CA GLY A 58 -2.55 4.09 9.18
C GLY A 58 -2.90 2.63 8.92
N LEU A 59 -2.18 1.97 8.01
CA LEU A 59 -2.45 0.62 7.51
C LEU A 59 -1.35 -0.37 7.91
N SER A 60 -0.53 -0.08 8.93
CA SER A 60 0.30 -1.13 9.53
C SER A 60 -0.60 -2.16 10.24
N PRO A 61 -0.18 -3.44 10.30
CA PRO A 61 -0.94 -4.46 11.02
C PRO A 61 -1.32 -4.03 12.43
N GLU A 62 -0.40 -3.41 13.15
CA GLU A 62 -0.57 -2.97 14.54
C GLU A 62 -1.59 -1.83 14.64
N GLN A 63 -1.57 -0.88 13.70
CA GLN A 63 -2.57 0.20 13.65
C GLN A 63 -3.97 -0.34 13.36
N ILE A 64 -4.08 -1.33 12.47
CA ILE A 64 -5.35 -1.98 12.13
C ILE A 64 -5.86 -2.81 13.31
N GLU A 65 -4.97 -3.51 14.01
CA GLU A 65 -5.31 -4.29 15.19
C GLU A 65 -5.86 -3.44 16.33
N GLY A 66 -5.36 -2.20 16.47
CA GLY A 66 -5.84 -1.23 17.45
C GLY A 66 -7.13 -0.50 17.09
N LEU A 67 -7.74 -0.76 15.94
CA LEU A 67 -9.04 -0.18 15.56
C LEU A 67 -10.20 -0.86 16.30
N ASP A 68 -11.28 -0.13 16.49
CA ASP A 68 -12.56 -0.72 16.90
C ASP A 68 -13.05 -1.73 15.84
N THR A 69 -13.93 -2.64 16.25
CA THR A 69 -14.38 -3.77 15.42
C THR A 69 -15.01 -3.32 14.10
N GLU A 70 -15.84 -2.27 14.13
CA GLU A 70 -16.56 -1.77 12.95
C GLU A 70 -15.56 -1.16 11.94
N THR A 71 -14.71 -0.25 12.40
CA THR A 71 -13.69 0.37 11.55
C THR A 71 -12.71 -0.66 11.01
N LYS A 72 -12.29 -1.63 11.82
CA LYS A 72 -11.40 -2.72 11.41
C LYS A 72 -12.01 -3.56 10.29
N LEU A 73 -13.27 -3.99 10.43
CA LEU A 73 -13.98 -4.74 9.39
C LEU A 73 -14.08 -3.94 8.07
N PHE A 74 -14.37 -2.64 8.17
CA PHE A 74 -14.42 -1.76 7.01
C PHE A 74 -13.05 -1.67 6.31
N VAL A 75 -11.98 -1.39 7.06
CA VAL A 75 -10.61 -1.28 6.52
C VAL A 75 -10.17 -2.59 5.85
N MET A 76 -10.43 -3.74 6.48
CA MET A 76 -10.14 -5.05 5.89
C MET A 76 -10.92 -5.30 4.58
N THR A 77 -12.17 -4.85 4.53
CA THR A 77 -13.01 -4.92 3.33
C THR A 77 -12.48 -4.01 2.22
N ALA A 78 -12.10 -2.77 2.55
CA ALA A 78 -11.50 -1.83 1.60
C ALA A 78 -10.16 -2.36 1.04
N ILE A 79 -9.32 -2.98 1.88
CA ILE A 79 -8.08 -3.65 1.46
C ILE A 79 -8.39 -4.76 0.45
N SER A 80 -9.40 -5.58 0.74
CA SER A 80 -9.82 -6.70 -0.12
C SER A 80 -10.35 -6.21 -1.46
N ASN A 81 -11.20 -5.18 -1.46
CA ASN A 81 -11.78 -4.59 -2.68
C ASN A 81 -10.74 -3.90 -3.56
N THR A 82 -9.72 -3.30 -2.93
CA THR A 82 -8.59 -2.69 -3.67
C THR A 82 -7.71 -3.76 -4.32
N GLY A 83 -7.74 -5.01 -3.84
CA GLY A 83 -6.89 -6.09 -4.30
C GLY A 83 -5.43 -5.97 -3.83
N SER A 84 -5.18 -5.13 -2.83
CA SER A 84 -3.82 -4.89 -2.34
C SER A 84 -3.25 -6.14 -1.68
N LYS A 85 -2.01 -6.50 -2.07
CA LYS A 85 -1.30 -7.65 -1.50
C LYS A 85 -0.39 -7.28 -0.33
N LEU A 86 -0.23 -5.99 -0.06
CA LEU A 86 0.78 -5.45 0.83
C LEU A 86 0.18 -4.58 1.95
N ALA A 87 -0.96 -3.93 1.72
CA ALA A 87 -1.62 -3.12 2.73
C ALA A 87 -2.11 -4.00 3.90
N GLY A 88 -1.87 -3.55 5.14
CA GLY A 88 -2.30 -4.27 6.34
C GLY A 88 -1.58 -5.58 6.61
N LYS A 89 -0.47 -5.88 5.91
CA LYS A 89 0.26 -7.15 6.07
C LYS A 89 1.67 -6.95 6.63
N TYR A 90 2.10 -7.92 7.42
CA TYR A 90 3.51 -8.09 7.78
C TYR A 90 4.32 -8.45 6.53
N ILE A 91 5.29 -7.61 6.19
CA ILE A 91 6.08 -7.75 4.97
C ILE A 91 7.22 -8.72 5.19
N THR A 92 7.22 -9.81 4.41
CA THR A 92 8.24 -10.86 4.49
C THR A 92 9.10 -10.90 3.23
N LYS A 93 10.33 -11.41 3.37
CA LYS A 93 11.24 -11.63 2.24
C LYS A 93 10.58 -12.45 1.13
N LYS A 94 9.88 -13.53 1.48
CA LYS A 94 9.21 -14.42 0.52
C LYS A 94 8.13 -13.70 -0.28
N LEU A 95 7.34 -12.85 0.38
CA LEU A 95 6.30 -12.05 -0.28
C LEU A 95 6.91 -11.07 -1.30
N ILE A 96 7.98 -10.38 -0.91
CA ILE A 96 8.68 -9.43 -1.80
C ILE A 96 9.29 -10.17 -3.00
N ILE A 97 10.00 -11.28 -2.78
CA ILE A 97 10.57 -12.09 -3.87
C ILE A 97 9.48 -12.57 -4.83
N MET A 98 8.34 -13.03 -4.32
CA MET A 98 7.21 -13.45 -5.14
C MET A 98 6.70 -12.32 -6.05
N LEU A 99 6.60 -11.10 -5.51
CA LEU A 99 6.16 -9.92 -6.27
C LEU A 99 7.19 -9.51 -7.33
N LEU A 100 8.47 -9.48 -6.98
CA LEU A 100 9.57 -9.20 -7.90
C LEU A 100 9.61 -10.20 -9.05
N ASN A 101 9.55 -11.51 -8.74
CA ASN A 101 9.52 -12.56 -9.77
C ASN A 101 8.33 -12.40 -10.71
N LYS A 102 7.14 -12.08 -10.19
CA LYS A 102 5.95 -11.85 -11.02
C LYS A 102 6.12 -10.67 -11.98
N MET A 103 6.88 -9.64 -11.59
CA MET A 103 7.23 -8.53 -12.48
C MET A 103 8.33 -8.91 -13.48
N GLY A 104 9.40 -9.59 -13.03
CA GLY A 104 10.48 -10.06 -13.89
C GLY A 104 9.98 -10.95 -15.03
N VAL A 105 9.06 -11.87 -14.74
CA VAL A 105 8.40 -12.71 -15.75
C VAL A 105 7.62 -11.87 -16.78
N LYS A 106 6.91 -10.82 -16.34
CA LYS A 106 6.17 -9.92 -17.25
C LYS A 106 7.09 -9.10 -18.15
N VAL A 107 8.27 -8.69 -17.66
CA VAL A 107 9.24 -7.91 -18.43
C VAL A 107 9.99 -8.82 -19.41
N ALA A 108 10.43 -10.00 -18.98
CA ALA A 108 11.12 -10.98 -19.83
C ALA A 108 10.23 -11.48 -20.98
N ALA A 109 8.93 -11.68 -20.73
CA ALA A 109 7.97 -12.03 -21.78
C ALA A 109 7.76 -10.93 -22.84
N LYS A 110 8.21 -9.69 -22.57
CA LYS A 110 8.04 -8.53 -23.46
C LYS A 110 9.31 -8.12 -24.23
N GLY A 111 10.45 -8.77 -24.02
CA GLY A 111 11.65 -8.43 -24.79
C GLY A 111 12.87 -9.27 -24.46
N VAL A 112 13.46 -9.86 -25.50
CA VAL A 112 14.84 -10.35 -25.49
C VAL A 112 15.51 -9.80 -26.74
N SER A 113 16.30 -8.75 -26.62
CA SER A 113 17.20 -8.31 -27.70
C SER A 113 18.58 -7.99 -27.11
N LYS A 114 19.52 -8.90 -27.42
CA LYS A 114 20.98 -8.81 -27.27
C LYS A 114 21.50 -8.01 -26.06
N PHE A 115 21.70 -8.73 -24.96
CA PHE A 115 22.48 -8.29 -23.82
C PHE A 115 23.97 -8.15 -24.23
N PHE A 116 24.46 -6.92 -24.34
CA PHE A 116 25.90 -6.65 -24.46
C PHE A 116 26.45 -6.31 -23.07
N PRO A 117 27.45 -7.05 -22.55
CA PRO A 117 27.91 -6.96 -21.16
C PRO A 117 28.46 -5.58 -20.75
N PHE A 118 28.79 -4.71 -21.71
CA PHE A 118 29.38 -3.39 -21.46
C PHE A 118 28.41 -2.20 -21.58
N ILE A 119 27.25 -2.37 -22.23
CA ILE A 119 26.20 -1.31 -22.31
C ILE A 119 25.13 -1.51 -21.22
N GLY A 120 25.17 -2.66 -20.54
CA GLY A 120 24.12 -3.13 -19.63
C GLY A 120 23.90 -2.29 -18.38
N SER A 121 24.88 -1.57 -17.83
CA SER A 121 24.72 -0.93 -16.51
C SER A 121 23.71 0.21 -16.51
N ALA A 122 23.73 1.12 -17.50
CA ALA A 122 22.72 2.19 -17.56
C ALA A 122 21.31 1.64 -17.77
N VAL A 123 21.17 0.58 -18.58
CA VAL A 123 19.91 -0.12 -18.81
C VAL A 123 19.45 -0.83 -17.54
N ALA A 124 20.32 -1.57 -16.85
CA ALA A 124 20.03 -2.26 -15.60
C ALA A 124 19.62 -1.29 -14.49
N GLY A 125 20.33 -0.16 -14.34
CA GLY A 125 19.97 0.90 -13.40
C GLY A 125 18.60 1.48 -13.67
N SER A 126 18.26 1.78 -14.94
CA SER A 126 16.94 2.31 -15.30
C SER A 126 15.80 1.29 -15.13
N ILE A 127 16.04 0.01 -15.44
CA ILE A 127 15.09 -1.08 -15.17
C ILE A 127 14.83 -1.19 -13.66
N SER A 128 15.89 -1.18 -12.84
CA SER A 128 15.75 -1.29 -11.38
C SER A 128 15.03 -0.08 -10.79
N PHE A 129 15.39 1.13 -11.23
CA PHE A 129 14.69 2.36 -10.87
C PHE A 129 13.18 2.28 -11.18
N THR A 130 12.84 1.94 -12.43
CA THR A 130 11.45 1.94 -12.89
C THR A 130 10.64 0.82 -12.24
N ALA A 131 11.21 -0.36 -12.02
CA ALA A 131 10.57 -1.44 -11.28
C ALA A 131 10.27 -1.02 -9.84
N MET A 132 11.25 -0.42 -9.14
CA MET A 132 11.08 0.07 -7.77
C MET A 132 10.01 1.18 -7.70
N LYS A 133 10.03 2.13 -8.63
CA LYS A 133 8.99 3.17 -8.76
C LYS A 133 7.62 2.55 -8.98
N TYR A 134 7.49 1.60 -9.89
CA TYR A 134 6.20 0.96 -10.20
C TYR A 134 5.63 0.26 -8.96
N MET A 135 6.43 -0.55 -8.26
CA MET A 135 5.99 -1.28 -7.07
C MET A 135 5.59 -0.33 -5.94
N GLY A 136 6.47 0.61 -5.60
CA GLY A 136 6.21 1.54 -4.51
C GLY A 136 5.03 2.46 -4.81
N ASN A 137 4.95 3.01 -6.02
CA ASN A 137 3.87 3.90 -6.43
C ASN A 137 2.53 3.16 -6.48
N SER A 138 2.48 1.95 -7.04
CA SER A 138 1.24 1.16 -7.06
C SER A 138 0.75 0.88 -5.63
N HIS A 139 1.66 0.53 -4.72
CA HIS A 139 1.31 0.30 -3.33
C HIS A 139 0.82 1.58 -2.61
N ILE A 140 1.42 2.73 -2.92
CA ILE A 140 0.96 4.04 -2.41
C ILE A 140 -0.46 4.32 -2.87
N GLU A 141 -0.79 4.08 -4.15
CA GLU A 141 -2.13 4.31 -4.67
C GLU A 141 -3.16 3.39 -4.02
N ASP A 142 -2.81 2.12 -3.78
CA ASP A 142 -3.68 1.20 -3.04
C ASP A 142 -3.94 1.73 -1.62
N CYS A 143 -2.88 2.08 -0.89
CA CYS A 143 -3.00 2.61 0.48
C CYS A 143 -3.81 3.91 0.52
N TYR A 144 -3.61 4.80 -0.45
CA TYR A 144 -4.37 6.04 -0.57
C TYR A 144 -5.86 5.78 -0.77
N LYS A 145 -6.23 4.86 -1.67
CA LYS A 145 -7.65 4.50 -1.91
C LYS A 145 -8.31 3.93 -0.65
N ILE A 146 -7.60 3.05 0.06
CA ILE A 146 -8.09 2.46 1.31
C ILE A 146 -8.29 3.53 2.38
N ALA A 147 -7.29 4.40 2.57
CA ALA A 147 -7.34 5.45 3.57
C ALA A 147 -8.41 6.51 3.24
N LEU A 148 -8.57 6.87 1.95
CA LEU A 148 -9.62 7.77 1.49
C LEU A 148 -11.02 7.19 1.76
N ALA A 149 -11.25 5.93 1.39
CA ALA A 149 -12.53 5.26 1.66
C ALA A 149 -12.84 5.20 3.17
N THR A 150 -11.80 5.01 4.00
CA THR A 150 -11.95 4.99 5.46
C THR A 150 -12.26 6.38 6.02
N LEU A 151 -11.65 7.43 5.46
CA LEU A 151 -11.92 8.82 5.82
C LEU A 151 -13.36 9.21 5.47
N GLU A 152 -13.81 8.88 4.25
CA GLU A 152 -15.17 9.14 3.78
C GLU A 152 -16.21 8.40 4.62
N ASN A 153 -15.96 7.13 4.99
CA ASN A 153 -16.86 6.35 5.84
C ASN A 153 -17.05 6.96 7.24
N LYS A 154 -16.01 7.57 7.82
CA LYS A 154 -16.11 8.27 9.11
C LYS A 154 -16.91 9.57 9.05
N GLN A 155 -16.95 10.20 7.88
CA GLN A 155 -17.68 11.46 7.66
C GLN A 155 -19.15 11.23 7.34
N LEU A 156 -19.54 10.01 6.95
CA LEU A 156 -20.95 9.66 6.81
C LEU A 156 -21.63 9.76 8.19
N PRO A 157 -22.80 10.42 8.29
CA PRO A 157 -23.56 10.41 9.53
C PRO A 157 -23.90 8.96 9.86
N ARG A 158 -23.35 8.45 10.98
CA ARG A 158 -23.73 7.15 11.53
C ARG A 158 -25.25 7.17 11.64
N ALA A 159 -25.92 6.34 10.83
CA ALA A 159 -27.38 6.32 10.77
C ALA A 159 -27.92 6.34 12.20
N ALA A 160 -28.76 7.33 12.47
CA ALA A 160 -29.29 7.60 13.80
C ALA A 160 -29.69 6.29 14.47
N GLU A 161 -29.14 6.06 15.67
CA GLU A 161 -29.65 5.07 16.60
C GLU A 161 -31.18 5.20 16.59
N PRO A 162 -31.95 4.13 16.30
CA PRO A 162 -33.39 4.26 16.22
C PRO A 162 -33.87 4.79 17.57
N ALA A 163 -34.41 6.01 17.54
CA ALA A 163 -35.01 6.65 18.69
C ALA A 163 -35.91 5.63 19.38
N THR A 164 -35.65 5.43 20.67
CA THR A 164 -36.43 4.62 21.61
C THR A 164 -37.89 4.53 21.18
N PHE A 165 -38.34 3.32 20.85
CA PHE A 165 -39.75 3.01 20.62
C PHE A 165 -40.55 3.39 21.88
N ILE A 166 -41.28 4.51 21.82
CA ILE A 166 -42.32 4.85 22.79
C ILE A 166 -43.64 4.37 22.17
N PRO A 167 -44.24 3.26 22.62
CA PRO A 167 -45.59 2.92 22.19
C PRO A 167 -46.56 3.93 22.80
N ALA A 168 -47.19 4.72 21.94
CA ALA A 168 -48.34 5.53 22.32
C ALA A 168 -49.63 4.69 22.21
N ASN A 169 -50.42 4.76 23.28
CA ASN A 169 -51.87 4.53 23.34
C ASN A 169 -52.36 3.10 23.62
N ASP A 170 -52.75 2.83 24.87
CA ASP A 170 -53.77 1.84 25.23
C ASP A 170 -55.05 2.60 25.63
N PRO A 171 -56.07 2.68 24.76
CA PRO A 171 -57.35 3.28 25.07
C PRO A 171 -58.32 2.21 25.61
N THR A 172 -58.12 1.74 26.84
CA THR A 172 -59.15 0.94 27.52
C THR A 172 -59.12 1.13 29.04
N ASN A 173 -59.79 2.18 29.52
CA ASN A 173 -60.51 2.13 30.80
C ASN A 173 -61.60 3.21 30.82
N LEU A 174 -62.73 2.89 30.17
CA LEU A 174 -64.03 3.31 30.69
C LEU A 174 -64.32 2.43 31.90
N HIS A 175 -64.40 3.02 33.10
CA HIS A 175 -65.35 2.67 34.15
C HIS A 175 -65.42 3.79 35.18
#